data_AF-A0A6C0DU23-F1
#
_entry.id   AF-A0A6C0DU23-F1
#
_cell.length_a   1.000
_cell.length_b   1.000
_cell.length_c   1.000
_cell.angle_alpha   90.00
_cell.angle_beta   90.00
_cell.angle_gamma   90.00
#
_symmetry.space_group_name_H-M   'P 1'
#
loop_
_entity.id
_entity.type
_entity.pdbx_description
1 polymer ?
#
loop_
_entity_poly.entity_id
_entity_poly.type
_entity_poly.pdbx_seq_one_letter_code
_entity_poly.pdbx_strand_id
1 'polypeptide(L)'
;MSTPKIIIERFSALSEFTAKGFLYNLNYLPDTILGGIVLFALLLQSAPLGLLGLSLFSLEFVHAGLSSGLAETIPGVKEASKDVARCSGHFPGISYERATATLLGEGTLRTLSVGFPSYYMMFFGALFGYMLAMAETYQPELEGMPQKRAAIYAGVIIMGMLSVLFLIYRLVTACDTLVSVLIGAIAGLAYGYGIEMLIAALSGRTQTNLMNVPLIRDRTTDGKPIYVCKKE
;
A
#
# COMPACT_ATOMS: atom_id res chain seq x y z
N MET A 1 -20.14 -37.89 -27.85
CA MET A 1 -20.04 -37.00 -26.67
C MET A 1 -21.01 -35.84 -26.90
N SER A 2 -21.97 -35.59 -26.02
CA SER A 2 -23.06 -34.63 -26.27
C SER A 2 -22.56 -33.18 -26.15
N THR A 3 -22.82 -32.34 -27.15
CA THR A 3 -22.53 -30.89 -27.20
C THR A 3 -22.71 -30.13 -25.87
N PRO A 4 -23.78 -30.34 -25.07
CA PRO A 4 -23.91 -29.67 -23.77
C PRO A 4 -22.81 -30.00 -22.75
N LYS A 5 -22.24 -31.22 -22.78
CA LYS A 5 -21.13 -31.60 -21.88
C LYS A 5 -19.85 -30.82 -22.20
N ILE A 6 -19.56 -30.62 -23.48
CA ILE A 6 -18.40 -29.84 -23.93
C ILE A 6 -18.55 -28.38 -23.48
N ILE A 7 -19.75 -27.79 -23.62
CA ILE A 7 -19.99 -26.41 -23.20
C ILE A 7 -19.79 -26.25 -21.68
N ILE A 8 -20.34 -27.18 -20.88
CA ILE A 8 -20.19 -27.15 -19.42
C ILE A 8 -18.72 -27.31 -19.02
N GLU A 9 -17.97 -28.24 -19.62
CA GLU A 9 -16.54 -28.44 -19.34
C GLU A 9 -15.69 -27.21 -19.71
N ARG A 10 -15.99 -26.55 -20.83
CA ARG A 10 -15.29 -25.32 -21.23
C ARG A 10 -15.61 -24.16 -20.31
N PHE A 11 -16.86 -24.04 -19.89
CA PHE A 11 -17.28 -23.00 -18.95
C PHE A 11 -16.67 -23.20 -17.56
N SER A 12 -16.65 -24.44 -17.05
CA SER A 12 -15.99 -24.75 -15.77
C SER A 12 -14.50 -24.48 -15.83
N ALA A 13 -13.82 -24.89 -16.91
CA ALA A 13 -12.40 -24.62 -17.10
C ALA A 13 -12.08 -23.11 -17.17
N LEU A 14 -12.94 -22.32 -17.85
CA LEU A 14 -12.80 -20.87 -17.89
C LEU A 14 -12.99 -20.26 -16.50
N SER A 15 -14.03 -20.67 -15.76
CA SER A 15 -14.28 -20.17 -14.40
C SER A 15 -13.14 -20.49 -13.44
N GLU A 16 -12.55 -21.69 -13.54
CA GLU A 16 -11.42 -22.11 -12.74
C GLU A 16 -10.15 -21.32 -13.09
N PHE A 17 -9.90 -21.09 -14.38
CA PHE A 17 -8.80 -20.26 -14.85
C PHE A 17 -8.92 -18.82 -14.35
N THR A 18 -10.10 -18.20 -14.49
CA THR A 18 -10.36 -16.84 -14.01
C THR A 18 -10.23 -16.74 -12.48
N ALA A 19 -10.76 -17.72 -11.73
CA ALA A 19 -10.64 -17.74 -10.28
C ALA A 19 -9.18 -17.85 -9.82
N LYS A 20 -8.40 -18.75 -10.45
CA LYS A 20 -6.96 -18.89 -10.17
C LYS A 20 -6.19 -17.62 -10.53
N GLY A 21 -6.50 -17.01 -11.67
CA GLY A 21 -5.91 -15.74 -12.08
C GLY A 21 -6.23 -14.60 -11.11
N PHE A 22 -7.47 -14.51 -10.62
CA PHE A 22 -7.87 -13.51 -9.63
C PHE A 22 -7.13 -13.70 -8.30
N LEU A 23 -7.09 -14.93 -7.79
CA LEU A 23 -6.35 -15.26 -6.55
C LEU A 23 -4.84 -15.01 -6.69
N TYR A 24 -4.27 -15.31 -7.85
CA TYR A 24 -2.87 -15.00 -8.16
C TYR A 24 -2.63 -13.48 -8.04
N ASN A 25 -3.45 -12.66 -8.70
CA ASN A 25 -3.32 -11.20 -8.63
C ASN A 25 -3.53 -10.65 -7.21
N LEU A 26 -4.42 -11.25 -6.42
CA LEU A 26 -4.60 -10.86 -5.02
C LEU A 26 -3.35 -11.12 -4.18
N ASN A 27 -2.57 -12.16 -4.46
CA ASN A 27 -1.34 -12.41 -3.71
C ASN A 27 -0.23 -11.41 -4.02
N TYR A 28 -0.19 -10.83 -5.23
CA TYR A 28 0.82 -9.85 -5.66
C TYR A 28 0.27 -8.43 -5.77
N LEU A 29 -0.86 -8.18 -5.10
CA LEU A 29 -1.54 -6.90 -5.16
C LEU A 29 -0.67 -5.73 -4.66
N PRO A 30 0.11 -5.85 -3.57
CA PRO A 30 1.02 -4.80 -3.12
C PRO A 30 1.97 -4.32 -4.21
N ASP A 31 2.74 -5.23 -4.80
CA ASP A 31 3.68 -4.88 -5.87
C ASP A 31 2.97 -4.35 -7.13
N THR A 32 1.78 -4.88 -7.45
CA THR A 32 0.98 -4.41 -8.58
C THR A 32 0.52 -2.97 -8.36
N ILE A 33 0.08 -2.63 -7.14
CA ILE A 33 -0.29 -1.27 -6.77
C ILE A 33 0.94 -0.37 -6.79
N LEU A 34 2.07 -0.79 -6.22
CA LEU A 34 3.32 -0.02 -6.22
C LEU A 34 3.78 0.27 -7.65
N GLY A 35 3.84 -0.74 -8.51
CA GLY A 35 4.19 -0.60 -9.93
C GLY A 35 3.23 0.33 -10.65
N GLY A 36 1.93 0.23 -10.36
CA GLY A 36 0.91 1.15 -10.87
C GLY A 36 1.16 2.60 -10.43
N ILE A 37 1.40 2.84 -9.14
CA ILE A 37 1.69 4.17 -8.59
C ILE A 37 2.93 4.78 -9.26
N VAL A 38 4.02 4.01 -9.39
CA VAL A 38 5.26 4.46 -10.04
C VAL A 38 5.02 4.77 -11.52
N LEU A 39 4.31 3.90 -12.23
CA LEU A 39 3.95 4.13 -13.63
C LEU A 39 3.11 5.40 -13.79
N PHE A 40 2.06 5.58 -12.98
CA PHE A 40 1.23 6.78 -13.01
C PHE A 40 1.97 8.03 -12.57
N ALA A 41 2.90 7.93 -11.61
CA ALA A 41 3.75 9.04 -11.21
C ALA A 41 4.59 9.55 -12.39
N LEU A 42 5.17 8.62 -13.17
CA LEU A 42 5.97 8.95 -14.36
C LEU A 42 5.11 9.50 -15.50
N LEU A 43 3.98 8.86 -15.80
CA LEU A 43 3.09 9.27 -16.89
C LEU A 43 2.41 10.61 -16.63
N LEU A 44 1.96 10.84 -15.39
CA LEU A 44 1.28 12.08 -14.99
C LEU A 44 2.24 13.16 -14.51
N GLN A 45 3.53 12.86 -14.40
CA GLN A 45 4.55 13.74 -13.80
C GLN A 45 4.10 14.29 -12.44
N SER A 46 3.44 13.44 -11.65
CA SER A 46 2.80 13.82 -10.40
C SER A 46 3.74 13.59 -9.23
N ALA A 47 4.26 14.67 -8.65
CA ALA A 47 5.14 14.59 -7.48
C ALA A 47 4.49 13.90 -6.27
N PRO A 48 3.19 14.13 -5.95
CA PRO A 48 2.53 13.39 -4.87
C PRO A 48 2.46 11.88 -5.09
N LEU A 49 2.21 11.43 -6.32
CA LEU A 49 2.25 9.99 -6.63
C LEU A 49 3.67 9.44 -6.57
N GLY A 50 4.66 10.22 -7.02
CA GLY A 50 6.07 9.84 -6.92
C GLY A 50 6.52 9.67 -5.47
N LEU A 51 6.15 10.59 -4.59
CA LEU A 51 6.47 10.51 -3.15
C LEU A 51 5.72 9.38 -2.45
N LEU A 52 4.46 9.15 -2.80
CA LEU A 52 3.74 7.97 -2.32
C LEU A 52 4.47 6.68 -2.75
N GLY A 53 4.82 6.56 -4.03
CA GLY A 53 5.57 5.41 -4.55
C GLY A 53 6.93 5.23 -3.85
N LEU A 54 7.68 6.31 -3.63
CA LEU A 54 8.93 6.27 -2.87
C LEU A 54 8.71 5.85 -1.40
N SER A 55 7.65 6.34 -0.75
CA SER A 55 7.32 5.98 0.63
C SER A 55 6.98 4.50 0.77
N LEU A 56 6.20 3.96 -0.17
CA LEU A 56 5.87 2.54 -0.23
C LEU A 56 7.09 1.68 -0.59
N PHE A 57 7.98 2.18 -1.44
CA PHE A 57 9.25 1.52 -1.72
C PHE A 57 10.15 1.50 -0.48
N SER A 58 10.22 2.59 0.29
CA SER A 58 10.99 2.60 1.54
C SER A 58 10.39 1.70 2.63
N LEU A 59 9.09 1.36 2.54
CA LEU A 59 8.45 0.40 3.43
C LEU A 59 9.13 -0.97 3.39
N GLU A 60 9.68 -1.37 2.24
CA GLU A 60 10.45 -2.62 2.08
C GLU A 60 11.61 -2.70 3.07
N PHE A 61 12.38 -1.62 3.20
CA PHE A 61 13.52 -1.55 4.10
C PHE A 61 13.08 -1.52 5.56
N VAL A 62 11.97 -0.84 5.85
CA VAL A 62 11.40 -0.81 7.20
C VAL A 62 10.86 -2.19 7.60
N HIS A 63 10.20 -2.88 6.67
CA HIS A 63 9.72 -4.24 6.88
C HIS A 63 10.90 -5.20 7.11
N ALA A 64 11.94 -5.13 6.28
CA ALA A 64 13.15 -5.94 6.45
C ALA A 64 13.81 -5.70 7.83
N GLY A 65 13.97 -4.44 8.23
CA GLY A 65 14.52 -4.07 9.54
C GLY A 65 13.63 -4.49 10.72
N LEU A 66 12.32 -4.40 10.57
CA LEU A 66 11.37 -4.83 11.60
C LEU A 66 11.35 -6.36 11.72
N SER A 67 11.40 -7.07 10.59
CA SER A 67 11.44 -8.52 10.53
C SER A 67 12.72 -9.07 11.16
N SER A 68 13.88 -8.46 10.93
CA SER A 68 15.14 -8.89 11.55
C SER A 68 15.11 -8.64 13.07
N GLY A 69 14.72 -7.45 13.51
CA GLY A 69 14.67 -7.11 14.94
C GLY A 69 13.67 -7.96 15.73
N LEU A 70 12.48 -8.21 15.19
CA LEU A 70 11.46 -9.03 15.87
C LEU A 70 11.83 -10.51 15.90
N ALA A 71 12.49 -11.02 14.85
CA ALA A 71 12.95 -12.41 14.79
C ALA A 71 14.07 -12.73 15.80
N GLU A 72 14.84 -11.73 16.21
CA GLU A 72 15.85 -11.85 17.27
C GLU A 72 15.24 -11.74 18.67
N THR A 73 14.20 -10.90 18.82
CA THR A 73 13.62 -10.57 20.14
C THR A 73 12.61 -11.60 20.63
N ILE A 74 11.85 -12.25 19.72
CA ILE A 74 10.78 -13.17 20.10
C ILE A 74 11.07 -14.59 19.60
N PRO A 75 11.55 -15.50 20.48
CA PRO A 75 11.83 -16.87 20.10
C PRO A 75 10.53 -17.59 19.68
N GLY A 76 10.54 -18.22 18.50
CA GLY A 76 9.40 -18.97 17.94
C GLY A 76 8.58 -18.24 16.88
N VAL A 77 8.90 -16.97 16.57
CA VAL A 77 8.14 -16.15 15.61
C VAL A 77 8.59 -16.34 14.15
N LYS A 78 9.60 -17.17 13.91
CA LYS A 78 10.18 -17.47 12.59
C LYS A 78 9.34 -18.41 11.71
N GLU A 79 8.02 -18.53 11.93
CA GLU A 79 7.19 -19.35 11.05
C GLU A 79 6.93 -18.61 9.73
N ALA A 80 7.93 -18.69 8.84
CA ALA A 80 7.73 -18.45 7.42
C ALA A 80 6.63 -19.39 6.91
N SER A 81 5.65 -18.84 6.18
CA SER A 81 4.68 -19.64 5.43
C SER A 81 5.40 -20.72 4.62
N LYS A 82 4.84 -21.94 4.65
CA LYS A 82 5.39 -23.11 3.94
C LYS A 82 5.36 -22.95 2.43
N ASP A 83 4.59 -21.99 1.91
CA ASP A 83 4.44 -21.70 0.48
C ASP A 83 4.82 -20.26 0.15
N VAL A 84 6.13 -20.02 0.10
CA VAL A 84 6.75 -18.72 -0.23
C VAL A 84 6.22 -18.17 -1.55
N ALA A 85 6.03 -19.03 -2.56
CA ALA A 85 5.59 -18.62 -3.88
C ALA A 85 4.17 -18.03 -3.83
N ARG A 86 3.28 -18.60 -3.01
CA ARG A 86 1.90 -18.15 -2.88
C ARG A 86 1.73 -16.97 -1.94
N CYS A 87 2.54 -16.88 -0.89
CA CYS A 87 2.25 -16.00 0.26
C CYS A 87 3.15 -14.76 0.37
N SER A 88 4.15 -14.57 -0.50
CA SER A 88 5.16 -13.51 -0.35
C SER A 88 4.64 -12.07 -0.43
N GLY A 89 3.50 -11.81 -1.06
CA GLY A 89 3.09 -10.41 -1.35
C GLY A 89 3.86 -9.78 -2.51
N HIS A 90 4.98 -10.39 -2.93
CA HIS A 90 5.96 -9.86 -3.88
C HIS A 90 6.05 -10.68 -5.17
N PHE A 91 6.28 -10.05 -6.33
CA PHE A 91 6.38 -10.73 -7.62
C PHE A 91 7.48 -11.82 -7.63
N PRO A 92 7.18 -13.03 -8.14
CA PRO A 92 8.18 -14.08 -8.28
C PRO A 92 9.21 -13.70 -9.36
N GLY A 93 10.48 -13.55 -8.97
CA GLY A 93 11.62 -13.43 -9.87
C GLY A 93 12.15 -12.02 -10.13
N ILE A 94 11.33 -10.98 -10.03
CA ILE A 94 11.73 -9.56 -10.07
C ILE A 94 11.05 -8.83 -8.91
N SER A 95 11.09 -9.40 -7.71
CA SER A 95 10.73 -8.63 -6.53
C SER A 95 11.82 -7.58 -6.29
N TYR A 96 11.42 -6.42 -5.79
CA TYR A 96 12.34 -5.39 -5.34
C TYR A 96 13.33 -5.92 -4.29
N GLU A 97 13.04 -7.05 -3.64
CA GLU A 97 13.98 -7.81 -2.80
C GLU A 97 15.25 -8.24 -3.54
N ARG A 98 15.19 -8.59 -4.85
CA ARG A 98 16.41 -8.87 -5.62
C ARG A 98 17.23 -7.62 -5.84
N ALA A 99 16.59 -6.47 -6.07
CA ALA A 99 17.30 -5.21 -6.23
C ALA A 99 17.95 -4.78 -4.89
N THR A 100 17.24 -4.91 -3.77
CA THR A 100 17.78 -4.58 -2.45
C THR A 100 18.83 -5.58 -1.98
N ALA A 101 18.65 -6.89 -2.20
CA ALA A 101 19.67 -7.91 -1.88
C ALA A 101 20.94 -7.75 -2.73
N THR A 102 20.79 -7.33 -4.00
CA THR A 102 21.96 -7.02 -4.84
C THR A 102 22.66 -5.73 -4.38
N LEU A 103 21.92 -4.74 -3.90
CA LEU A 103 22.46 -3.48 -3.38
C LEU A 103 23.11 -3.61 -1.99
N LEU A 104 22.58 -4.49 -1.14
CA LEU A 104 23.03 -4.68 0.26
C LEU A 104 24.09 -5.79 0.40
N GLY A 105 24.38 -6.55 -0.67
CA GLY A 105 25.44 -7.57 -0.67
C GLY A 105 25.15 -8.80 0.20
N GLU A 106 23.96 -8.90 0.80
CA GLU A 106 23.60 -10.02 1.67
C GLU A 106 23.02 -11.18 0.86
N GLY A 107 23.83 -12.22 0.67
CA GLY A 107 23.47 -13.46 -0.02
C GLY A 107 22.44 -14.36 0.70
N THR A 108 21.53 -13.82 1.52
CA THR A 108 20.48 -14.59 2.22
C THR A 108 19.07 -14.23 1.74
N LEU A 109 18.88 -14.40 0.44
CA LEU A 109 17.64 -14.26 -0.35
C LEU A 109 16.46 -15.18 0.06
N ARG A 110 16.56 -15.96 1.13
CA ARG A 110 15.58 -17.03 1.46
C ARG A 110 14.68 -16.73 2.65
N THR A 111 14.96 -15.70 3.43
CA THR A 111 14.30 -15.46 4.73
C THR A 111 13.53 -14.15 4.83
N LEU A 112 13.70 -13.20 3.89
CA LEU A 112 13.00 -11.91 3.94
C LEU A 112 11.56 -11.96 3.39
N SER A 113 11.30 -12.80 2.39
CA SER A 113 10.03 -12.80 1.63
C SER A 113 8.82 -13.42 2.34
N VAL A 114 9.02 -13.95 3.54
CA VAL A 114 7.99 -14.61 4.34
C VAL A 114 8.13 -14.30 5.83
N GLY A 115 8.80 -13.19 6.12
CA GLY A 115 9.06 -12.73 7.47
C GLY A 115 7.78 -12.35 8.19
N PHE A 116 7.73 -12.68 9.47
CA PHE A 116 6.89 -11.94 10.42
C PHE A 116 7.50 -10.55 10.61
N PRO A 117 6.72 -9.46 10.56
CA PRO A 117 5.26 -9.39 10.41
C PRO A 117 4.81 -9.40 8.94
N SER A 118 3.51 -9.58 8.68
CA SER A 118 2.97 -9.68 7.31
C SER A 118 3.24 -8.40 6.51
N TYR A 119 4.12 -8.49 5.50
CA TYR A 119 4.40 -7.38 4.57
C TYR A 119 3.12 -6.90 3.88
N TYR A 120 2.30 -7.85 3.42
CA TYR A 120 1.03 -7.56 2.76
C TYR A 120 0.17 -6.60 3.60
N MET A 121 0.03 -6.90 4.88
CA MET A 121 -0.78 -6.10 5.80
C MET A 121 -0.08 -4.81 6.22
N MET A 122 1.25 -4.80 6.27
CA MET A 122 2.04 -3.60 6.46
C MET A 122 1.88 -2.62 5.29
N PHE A 123 1.81 -3.11 4.06
CA PHE A 123 1.58 -2.29 2.86
C PHE A 123 0.20 -1.63 2.88
N PHE A 124 -0.87 -2.39 3.09
CA PHE A 124 -2.23 -1.82 3.18
C PHE A 124 -2.43 -0.95 4.43
N GLY A 125 -1.78 -1.31 5.54
CA GLY A 125 -1.68 -0.46 6.70
C GLY A 125 -1.04 0.89 6.37
N ALA A 126 0.07 0.89 5.63
CA ALA A 126 0.76 2.12 5.23
C ALA A 126 -0.10 2.99 4.31
N LEU A 127 -0.77 2.41 3.31
CA LEU A 127 -1.71 3.14 2.47
C LEU A 127 -2.86 3.77 3.29
N PHE A 128 -3.43 3.00 4.22
CA PHE A 128 -4.50 3.48 5.08
C PHE A 128 -4.03 4.61 6.02
N GLY A 129 -2.88 4.43 6.68
CA GLY A 129 -2.25 5.44 7.53
C GLY A 129 -1.91 6.71 6.76
N TYR A 130 -1.38 6.58 5.54
CA TYR A 130 -1.07 7.71 4.67
C TYR A 130 -2.33 8.51 4.31
N MET A 131 -3.43 7.83 3.97
CA MET A 131 -4.71 8.51 3.68
C MET A 131 -5.33 9.17 4.90
N LEU A 132 -5.21 8.57 6.09
CA LEU A 132 -5.65 9.16 7.35
C LEU A 132 -4.86 10.44 7.66
N ALA A 133 -3.53 10.36 7.60
CA ALA A 133 -2.67 11.52 7.80
C ALA A 133 -2.97 12.62 6.79
N MET A 134 -3.15 12.28 5.51
CA MET A 134 -3.57 13.23 4.50
C MET A 134 -4.90 13.92 4.87
N ALA A 135 -5.92 13.17 5.32
CA ALA A 135 -7.21 13.75 5.71
C ALA A 135 -7.08 14.78 6.86
N GLU A 136 -6.18 14.53 7.81
CA GLU A 136 -5.87 15.46 8.90
C GLU A 136 -5.01 16.64 8.42
N THR A 137 -3.97 16.37 7.64
CA THR A 137 -3.06 17.37 7.08
C THR A 137 -3.83 18.42 6.29
N TYR A 138 -4.91 18.09 5.58
CA TYR A 138 -5.75 19.04 4.81
C TYR A 138 -7.06 19.44 5.49
N GLN A 139 -7.27 19.10 6.77
CA GLN A 139 -8.52 19.40 7.45
C GLN A 139 -8.96 20.88 7.35
N PRO A 140 -8.07 21.89 7.54
CA PRO A 140 -8.46 23.31 7.47
C PRO A 140 -9.05 23.73 6.12
N GLU A 141 -8.50 23.20 5.01
CA GLU A 141 -8.98 23.47 3.67
C GLU A 141 -10.27 22.71 3.36
N LEU A 142 -10.39 21.49 3.90
CA LEU A 142 -11.56 20.63 3.69
C LEU A 142 -12.80 21.14 4.42
N GLU A 143 -12.64 21.92 5.49
CA GLU A 143 -13.76 22.61 6.15
C GLU A 143 -14.47 23.59 5.21
N GLY A 144 -13.74 24.21 4.28
CA GLY A 144 -14.32 25.06 3.23
C GLY A 144 -14.91 24.31 2.03
N MET A 145 -14.73 22.99 1.94
CA MET A 145 -15.07 22.18 0.76
C MET A 145 -15.78 20.86 1.13
N PRO A 146 -17.08 20.90 1.51
CA PRO A 146 -17.78 19.74 2.05
C PRO A 146 -17.83 18.54 1.09
N GLN A 147 -17.92 18.78 -0.22
CA GLN A 147 -17.92 17.70 -1.23
C GLN A 147 -16.56 16.98 -1.29
N LYS A 148 -15.45 17.72 -1.31
CA LYS A 148 -14.10 17.13 -1.32
C LYS A 148 -13.81 16.41 0.00
N ARG A 149 -14.26 16.99 1.13
CA ARG A 149 -14.19 16.36 2.45
C ARG A 149 -14.86 14.99 2.44
N ALA A 150 -16.10 14.92 1.96
CA ALA A 150 -16.84 13.65 1.87
C ALA A 150 -16.12 12.62 1.00
N ALA A 151 -15.55 13.02 -0.14
CA ALA A 151 -14.80 12.12 -1.01
C ALA A 151 -13.54 11.54 -0.34
N ILE A 152 -12.79 12.36 0.41
CA ILE A 152 -11.59 11.91 1.13
C ILE A 152 -11.97 10.93 2.24
N TYR A 153 -12.96 11.27 3.07
CA TYR A 153 -13.41 10.36 4.13
C TYR A 153 -14.01 9.08 3.58
N ALA A 154 -14.75 9.14 2.46
CA ALA A 154 -15.23 7.94 1.77
C ALA A 154 -14.05 7.06 1.32
N GLY A 155 -12.99 7.65 0.77
CA GLY A 155 -11.76 6.93 0.43
C GLY A 155 -11.12 6.27 1.64
N VAL A 156 -11.01 6.97 2.77
CA VAL A 156 -10.48 6.42 4.03
C VAL A 156 -11.33 5.23 4.50
N ILE A 157 -12.65 5.35 4.48
CA ILE A 157 -13.57 4.27 4.88
C ILE A 157 -13.43 3.06 3.94
N ILE A 158 -13.37 3.28 2.63
CA ILE A 158 -13.16 2.21 1.64
C ILE A 158 -11.82 1.51 1.87
N MET A 159 -10.74 2.27 2.09
CA MET A 159 -9.43 1.71 2.39
C MET A 159 -9.43 0.92 3.71
N GLY A 160 -10.13 1.41 4.73
CA GLY A 160 -10.33 0.67 5.99
C GLY A 160 -11.07 -0.65 5.79
N MET A 161 -12.16 -0.65 5.01
CA MET A 161 -12.90 -1.87 4.66
C MET A 161 -12.05 -2.85 3.84
N LEU A 162 -11.26 -2.36 2.89
CA LEU A 162 -10.33 -3.18 2.11
C LEU A 162 -9.25 -3.79 2.99
N SER A 163 -8.65 -3.04 3.91
CA SER A 163 -7.68 -3.55 4.88
C SER A 163 -8.26 -4.68 5.74
N VAL A 164 -9.51 -4.56 6.18
CA VAL A 164 -10.21 -5.65 6.91
C VAL A 164 -10.45 -6.86 6.01
N LEU A 165 -10.88 -6.65 4.76
CA LEU A 165 -11.08 -7.73 3.80
C LEU A 165 -9.77 -8.48 3.52
N PHE A 166 -8.67 -7.76 3.38
CA PHE A 166 -7.35 -8.33 3.17
C PHE A 166 -6.81 -9.06 4.40
N LEU A 167 -7.08 -8.55 5.60
CA LEU A 167 -6.82 -9.27 6.84
C LEU A 167 -7.52 -10.64 6.81
N ILE A 168 -8.82 -10.67 6.50
CA ILE A 168 -9.59 -11.92 6.42
C ILE A 168 -9.02 -12.84 5.33
N TYR A 169 -8.71 -12.29 4.15
CA TYR A 169 -8.12 -13.04 3.04
C TYR A 169 -6.84 -13.76 3.46
N ARG A 170 -5.90 -13.06 4.10
CA ARG A 170 -4.61 -13.62 4.51
C ARG A 170 -4.74 -14.72 5.57
N LEU A 171 -5.73 -14.59 6.46
CA LEU A 171 -6.05 -15.62 7.46
C LEU A 171 -6.72 -16.85 6.83
N VAL A 172 -7.69 -16.65 5.93
CA VAL A 172 -8.40 -17.74 5.26
C VAL A 172 -7.49 -18.53 4.32
N THR A 173 -6.54 -17.88 3.66
CA THR A 173 -5.55 -18.57 2.82
C THR A 173 -4.42 -19.22 3.62
N ALA A 174 -4.44 -19.11 4.95
CA ALA A 174 -3.40 -19.60 5.86
C ALA A 174 -1.99 -19.12 5.49
N CYS A 175 -1.90 -17.92 4.89
CA CYS A 175 -0.61 -17.35 4.51
C CYS A 175 0.08 -16.65 5.67
N ASP A 176 -0.69 -16.09 6.62
CA ASP A 176 -0.18 -15.40 7.79
C ASP A 176 -0.95 -15.83 9.06
N THR A 177 -0.30 -15.66 10.21
CA THR A 177 -0.96 -15.78 11.53
C THR A 177 -1.68 -14.48 11.88
N LEU A 178 -2.70 -14.57 12.75
CA LEU A 178 -3.43 -13.38 13.25
C LEU A 178 -2.48 -12.34 13.85
N VAL A 179 -1.49 -12.79 14.61
CA VAL A 179 -0.49 -11.90 15.24
C VAL A 179 0.36 -11.20 14.18
N SER A 180 0.83 -11.93 13.16
CA SER A 180 1.61 -11.38 12.04
C SER A 180 0.84 -10.30 11.28
N VAL A 181 -0.45 -10.56 11.01
CA VAL A 181 -1.33 -9.62 10.32
C VAL A 181 -1.60 -8.36 11.16
N LEU A 182 -1.90 -8.51 12.45
CA LEU A 182 -2.19 -7.36 13.32
C LEU A 182 -0.96 -6.46 13.50
N ILE A 183 0.21 -7.05 13.75
CA ILE A 183 1.46 -6.27 13.90
C ILE A 183 1.82 -5.62 12.57
N GLY A 184 1.70 -6.34 11.45
CA GLY A 184 1.91 -5.77 10.12
C GLY A 184 1.00 -4.57 9.87
N ALA A 185 -0.31 -4.72 10.11
CA ALA A 185 -1.29 -3.65 9.91
C ALA A 185 -1.00 -2.41 10.78
N ILE A 186 -0.67 -2.60 12.07
CA ILE A 186 -0.36 -1.50 12.99
C ILE A 186 0.96 -0.81 12.61
N ALA A 187 2.02 -1.57 12.33
CA ALA A 187 3.31 -1.04 11.93
C ALA A 187 3.20 -0.27 10.61
N GLY A 188 2.44 -0.83 9.65
CA GLY A 188 2.10 -0.18 8.39
C GLY A 188 1.38 1.13 8.62
N LEU A 189 0.29 1.13 9.39
CA LEU A 189 -0.50 2.33 9.70
C LEU A 189 0.36 3.42 10.32
N ALA A 190 1.15 3.08 11.35
CA ALA A 190 2.04 4.01 12.02
C ALA A 190 3.08 4.60 11.06
N TYR A 191 3.68 3.74 10.22
CA TYR A 191 4.64 4.17 9.22
C TYR A 191 4.01 5.10 8.18
N GLY A 192 2.91 4.70 7.57
CA GLY A 192 2.23 5.47 6.53
C GLY A 192 1.72 6.82 7.01
N TYR A 193 1.18 6.84 8.24
CA TYR A 193 0.77 8.08 8.88
C TYR A 193 1.98 8.99 9.16
N GLY A 194 3.02 8.43 9.77
CA GLY A 194 4.22 9.18 10.14
C GLY A 194 4.98 9.73 8.93
N ILE A 195 5.10 8.96 7.84
CA ILE A 195 5.83 9.38 6.65
C ILE A 195 5.09 10.49 5.89
N GLU A 196 3.76 10.46 5.82
CA GLU A 196 2.98 11.55 5.22
C GLU A 196 3.19 12.85 5.99
N MET A 197 3.02 12.81 7.32
CA MET A 197 3.22 13.95 8.21
C MET A 197 4.65 14.49 8.11
N LEU A 198 5.65 13.61 8.06
CA LEU A 198 7.06 13.98 7.91
C LEU A 198 7.33 14.66 6.56
N ILE A 199 6.81 14.11 5.47
CA ILE A 199 6.97 14.70 4.13
C ILE A 199 6.25 16.05 4.07
N ALA A 200 5.03 16.14 4.60
CA ALA A 200 4.26 17.39 4.64
C ALA A 200 4.99 18.48 5.47
N ALA A 201 5.63 18.10 6.56
CA ALA A 201 6.42 19.00 7.41
C ALA A 201 7.74 19.46 6.75
N LEU A 202 8.46 18.55 6.07
CA LEU A 202 9.78 18.84 5.50
C LEU A 202 9.72 19.48 4.10
N SER A 203 8.85 18.96 3.24
CA SER A 203 8.78 19.33 1.81
C SER A 203 7.61 20.27 1.49
N GLY A 204 6.79 20.58 2.49
CA GLY A 204 5.57 21.35 2.35
C GLY A 204 4.39 20.51 1.90
N ARG A 205 3.19 20.96 2.27
CA ARG A 205 1.94 20.23 2.08
C ARG A 205 1.64 19.95 0.60
N THR A 206 2.03 20.81 -0.35
CA THR A 206 1.76 20.56 -1.79
C THR A 206 2.24 19.21 -2.30
N GLN A 207 3.31 18.67 -1.70
CA GLN A 207 3.96 17.44 -2.14
C GLN A 207 3.23 16.17 -1.71
N THR A 208 2.35 16.22 -0.70
CA THR A 208 1.52 15.05 -0.29
C THR A 208 0.09 15.13 -0.80
N ASN A 209 -0.22 16.14 -1.64
CA ASN A 209 -1.57 16.48 -2.03
C ASN A 209 -2.11 15.62 -3.18
N LEU A 210 -2.34 14.33 -2.92
CA LEU A 210 -2.88 13.39 -3.92
C LEU A 210 -4.25 13.82 -4.46
N MET A 211 -5.04 14.54 -3.66
CA MET A 211 -6.42 14.92 -3.97
C MET A 211 -6.53 16.32 -4.60
N ASN A 212 -5.40 16.97 -4.88
CA ASN A 212 -5.31 18.31 -5.44
C ASN A 212 -6.25 19.30 -4.71
N VAL A 213 -6.19 19.28 -3.38
CA VAL A 213 -6.91 20.20 -2.51
C VAL A 213 -6.27 21.60 -2.66
N PRO A 214 -7.01 22.64 -3.06
CA PRO A 214 -6.44 23.98 -3.13
C PRO A 214 -5.99 24.42 -1.74
N LEU A 215 -4.70 24.73 -1.60
CA LEU A 215 -4.12 25.16 -0.33
C LEU A 215 -4.46 26.63 -0.08
N ILE A 216 -4.92 26.92 1.14
CA ILE A 216 -5.09 28.30 1.59
C ILE A 216 -3.69 28.87 1.87
N ARG A 217 -3.24 29.84 1.08
CA ARG A 217 -2.00 30.55 1.36
C ARG A 217 -2.22 31.52 2.52
N ASP A 218 -1.37 31.44 3.53
CA ASP A 218 -1.32 32.45 4.58
C ASP A 218 -0.97 33.82 3.97
N ARG A 219 -1.75 34.83 4.37
CA ARG A 219 -1.68 36.21 3.85
C ARG A 219 -0.36 36.93 4.14
N THR A 220 0.53 36.35 4.92
CA THR A 220 1.56 37.09 5.68
C THR A 220 2.80 37.49 4.90
N THR A 221 3.07 36.93 3.72
CA THR A 221 4.30 37.25 2.96
C THR A 221 4.10 37.88 1.58
N ASP A 222 2.98 37.65 0.88
CA ASP A 222 2.89 37.98 -0.56
C ASP A 222 1.81 38.99 -0.96
N GLY A 223 0.89 39.39 -0.08
CA GLY A 223 -0.14 40.42 -0.37
C GLY A 223 -1.09 40.13 -1.55
N LYS A 224 -1.04 38.93 -2.14
CA LYS A 224 -1.85 38.53 -3.29
C LYS A 224 -3.22 38.00 -2.85
N PRO A 225 -4.30 38.25 -3.62
CA PRO A 225 -5.65 37.80 -3.27
C PRO A 225 -5.72 36.26 -3.20
N ILE A 226 -6.41 35.78 -2.16
CA ILE A 226 -6.49 34.35 -1.76
C ILE A 226 -7.19 33.47 -2.81
N TYR A 227 -8.05 34.06 -3.64
CA TYR A 227 -8.79 33.34 -4.68
C TYR A 227 -8.63 34.07 -6.02
N VAL A 228 -7.85 33.51 -6.94
CA VAL A 228 -7.98 33.85 -8.36
C VAL A 228 -8.93 32.84 -8.97
N CYS A 229 -10.22 32.97 -8.67
CA CYS A 229 -11.21 32.47 -9.62
C CYS A 229 -11.05 33.32 -10.88
N LYS A 230 -10.59 32.69 -11.97
CA LYS A 230 -10.64 33.32 -13.29
C LYS A 230 -12.13 33.57 -13.57
N LYS A 231 -12.55 34.84 -13.55
CA LYS A 231 -13.86 35.20 -14.09
C LYS A 231 -13.81 34.87 -15.58
N GLU A 232 -14.71 34.01 -16.03
CA GLU A 232 -15.11 33.94 -17.44
C GLU A 232 -15.85 35.23 -17.82
#